data_AF-A0A7S1Q2J5-F1
#
_entry.id   AF-A0A7S1Q2J5-F1
#
_cell.length_a   1.000
_cell.length_b   1.000
_cell.length_c   1.000
_cell.angle_alpha   90.00
_cell.angle_beta   90.00
_cell.angle_gamma   90.00
#
_symmetry.space_group_name_H-M   'P 1'
#
loop_
_entity.id
_entity.type
_entity.pdbx_description
1 polymer ?
#
loop_
_entity_poly.entity_id
_entity_poly.type
_entity_poly.pdbx_seq_one_letter_code
_entity_poly.pdbx_strand_id
1 'polypeptide(L)'
;PVGFFDPFGLTKDGDVAAFKRRRETELKNGRVAMLAAMGYIAPEAGPKFSGYLSPSMNLTFNDVPNGLAALSKVPAAGWLQIILFCGTIEKAIFVHDPTRSPGDYANAGVLGAPNGSRMPDGEARVKKLNSELANGRLAMMAIIGM
;
A
#
# COMPACT_ATOMS: atom_id res chain seq x y z
N PRO A 1 -5.21 20.88 9.55
CA PRO A 1 -4.58 22.19 9.26
C PRO A 1 -5.12 22.87 7.98
N VAL A 2 -5.37 22.13 6.88
CA VAL A 2 -5.75 22.76 5.58
C VAL A 2 -7.23 22.63 5.18
N GLY A 3 -8.08 22.01 6.00
CA GLY A 3 -9.51 21.85 5.70
C GLY A 3 -9.75 21.13 4.36
N PHE A 4 -10.71 21.62 3.58
CA PHE A 4 -10.96 21.16 2.21
C PHE A 4 -9.92 21.75 1.26
N PHE A 5 -9.07 20.88 0.69
CA PHE A 5 -7.95 21.27 -0.16
C PHE A 5 -8.16 20.74 -1.59
N ASP A 6 -8.65 21.60 -2.48
CA ASP A 6 -8.80 21.32 -3.92
C ASP A 6 -8.29 22.52 -4.75
N PRO A 7 -6.97 22.67 -4.93
CA PRO A 7 -6.41 23.78 -5.71
C PRO A 7 -6.68 23.65 -7.21
N PHE A 8 -6.90 22.42 -7.71
CA PHE A 8 -7.09 22.14 -9.14
C PHE A 8 -8.57 22.02 -9.55
N GLY A 9 -9.50 22.16 -8.61
CA GLY A 9 -10.94 22.11 -8.90
C GLY A 9 -11.45 20.73 -9.31
N LEU A 10 -10.76 19.65 -8.94
CA LEU A 10 -11.09 18.28 -9.35
C LEU A 10 -12.43 17.79 -8.81
N THR A 11 -13.02 18.48 -7.82
CA THR A 11 -14.35 18.15 -7.30
C THR A 11 -15.46 19.02 -7.87
N LYS A 12 -15.15 20.00 -8.73
CA LYS A 12 -16.15 20.96 -9.27
C LYS A 12 -17.12 20.32 -10.26
N ASP A 13 -16.75 19.21 -10.87
CA ASP A 13 -17.55 18.49 -11.87
C ASP A 13 -18.83 17.86 -11.29
N GLY A 14 -18.93 17.72 -9.95
CA GLY A 14 -20.08 17.16 -9.26
C GLY A 14 -20.31 15.65 -9.46
N ASP A 15 -19.47 14.97 -10.26
CA ASP A 15 -19.58 13.53 -10.48
C ASP A 15 -19.10 12.70 -9.28
N VAL A 16 -20.06 12.06 -8.63
CA VAL A 16 -19.84 11.17 -7.48
C VAL A 16 -19.02 9.94 -7.87
N ALA A 17 -19.17 9.42 -9.09
CA ALA A 17 -18.43 8.24 -9.54
C ALA A 17 -16.95 8.57 -9.73
N ALA A 18 -16.63 9.68 -10.40
CA ALA A 18 -15.26 10.16 -10.53
C ALA A 18 -14.63 10.47 -9.16
N PHE A 19 -15.37 11.06 -8.21
CA PHE A 19 -14.85 11.29 -6.87
C PHE A 19 -14.52 9.99 -6.12
N LYS A 20 -15.43 9.00 -6.17
CA LYS A 20 -15.20 7.68 -5.56
C LYS A 20 -13.95 7.01 -6.13
N ARG A 21 -13.76 7.03 -7.44
CA ARG A 21 -12.57 6.49 -8.11
C ARG A 21 -11.28 7.20 -7.70
N ARG A 22 -11.31 8.53 -7.61
CA ARG A 22 -10.15 9.33 -7.15
C ARG A 22 -9.78 8.98 -5.71
N ARG A 23 -10.78 8.85 -4.81
CA ARG A 23 -10.55 8.44 -3.42
C ARG A 23 -10.01 7.02 -3.31
N GLU A 24 -10.50 6.08 -4.10
CA GLU A 24 -9.97 4.72 -4.11
C GLU A 24 -8.51 4.68 -4.57
N THR A 25 -8.20 5.41 -5.64
CA THR A 25 -6.83 5.51 -6.18
C THR A 25 -5.88 6.14 -5.14
N GLU A 26 -6.33 7.18 -4.45
CA GLU A 26 -5.60 7.81 -3.35
C GLU A 26 -5.32 6.82 -2.21
N LEU A 27 -6.32 6.04 -1.78
CA LEU A 27 -6.14 5.03 -0.74
C LEU A 27 -5.20 3.90 -1.17
N LYS A 28 -5.29 3.43 -2.42
CA LYS A 28 -4.40 2.39 -2.94
C LYS A 28 -2.95 2.86 -2.95
N ASN A 29 -2.69 4.06 -3.47
CA ASN A 29 -1.34 4.65 -3.47
C ASN A 29 -0.83 4.90 -2.04
N GLY A 30 -1.68 5.44 -1.15
CA GLY A 30 -1.33 5.66 0.24
C GLY A 30 -0.95 4.38 0.99
N ARG A 31 -1.70 3.28 0.80
CA ARG A 31 -1.41 1.98 1.42
C ARG A 31 -0.09 1.39 0.92
N VAL A 32 0.14 1.43 -0.39
CA VAL A 32 1.40 0.98 -0.98
C VAL A 32 2.57 1.82 -0.48
N ALA A 33 2.41 3.15 -0.41
CA ALA A 33 3.44 4.04 0.09
C ALA A 33 3.76 3.82 1.58
N MET A 34 2.77 3.52 2.41
CA MET A 34 3.00 3.16 3.83
C MET A 34 3.86 1.90 3.97
N LEU A 35 3.59 0.87 3.16
CA LEU A 35 4.40 -0.35 3.14
C LEU A 35 5.78 -0.10 2.56
N ALA A 36 5.88 0.71 1.50
CA ALA A 36 7.15 1.06 0.86
C ALA A 36 8.06 1.85 1.81
N ALA A 37 7.52 2.84 2.54
CA ALA A 37 8.29 3.62 3.50
C ALA A 37 8.81 2.74 4.65
N MET A 38 7.98 1.85 5.18
CA MET A 38 8.41 0.87 6.18
C MET A 38 9.47 -0.09 5.63
N GLY A 39 9.29 -0.55 4.39
CA GLY A 39 10.22 -1.44 3.69
C GLY A 39 11.55 -0.79 3.32
N TYR A 40 11.62 0.54 3.23
CA TYR A 40 12.88 1.27 3.05
C TYR A 40 13.64 1.45 4.37
N ILE A 41 12.91 1.77 5.45
CA ILE A 41 13.49 2.04 6.77
C ILE A 41 13.92 0.74 7.49
N ALA A 42 13.09 -0.30 7.46
CA ALA A 42 13.31 -1.51 8.25
C ALA A 42 14.63 -2.25 7.91
N PRO A 43 15.06 -2.37 6.64
CA PRO A 43 16.35 -2.96 6.30
C PRO A 43 17.57 -2.07 6.62
N GLU A 44 17.39 -0.77 6.87
CA GLU A 44 18.46 0.12 7.34
C GLU A 44 18.59 0.11 8.86
N ALA A 45 17.46 0.21 9.57
CA ALA A 45 17.45 0.36 11.02
C ALA A 45 17.40 -0.98 11.77
N GLY A 46 17.01 -2.07 11.11
CA GLY A 46 16.75 -3.37 11.72
C GLY A 46 17.66 -4.50 11.21
N PRO A 47 17.61 -5.68 11.86
CA PRO A 47 18.34 -6.85 11.40
C PRO A 47 17.75 -7.34 10.07
N LYS A 48 18.60 -7.50 9.06
CA LYS A 48 18.23 -8.18 7.83
C LYS A 48 17.95 -9.66 8.14
N PHE A 49 17.03 -10.26 7.40
CA PHE A 49 16.68 -11.67 7.60
C PHE A 49 17.91 -12.57 7.41
N SER A 50 18.17 -13.45 8.38
CA SER A 50 19.27 -14.41 8.29
C SER A 50 18.91 -15.53 7.30
N GLY A 51 19.61 -15.62 6.17
CA GLY A 51 19.41 -16.70 5.20
C GLY A 51 19.87 -16.37 3.77
N TYR A 52 19.59 -17.30 2.86
CA TYR A 52 19.84 -17.15 1.42
C TYR A 52 18.59 -16.61 0.72
N LEU A 53 18.74 -15.54 -0.04
CA LEU A 53 17.74 -15.02 -0.97
C LEU A 53 17.57 -15.96 -2.17
N SER A 54 18.67 -16.55 -2.63
CA SER A 54 18.66 -17.54 -3.70
C SER A 54 19.74 -18.58 -3.46
N PRO A 55 19.37 -19.82 -3.08
CA PRO A 55 20.35 -20.89 -2.86
C PRO A 55 21.08 -21.30 -4.14
N SER A 56 20.52 -21.04 -5.33
CA SER A 56 21.20 -21.30 -6.61
C SER A 56 22.26 -20.26 -6.97
N MET A 57 22.22 -19.06 -6.37
CA MET A 57 23.20 -18.00 -6.61
C MET A 57 24.08 -17.69 -5.39
N ASN A 58 23.93 -18.46 -4.29
CA ASN A 58 24.59 -18.22 -2.99
C ASN A 58 24.46 -16.76 -2.49
N LEU A 59 23.36 -16.09 -2.83
CA LEU A 59 23.11 -14.70 -2.42
C LEU A 59 22.44 -14.70 -1.04
N THR A 60 23.06 -14.02 -0.07
CA THR A 60 22.44 -13.82 1.24
C THR A 60 21.63 -12.53 1.29
N PHE A 61 20.64 -12.45 2.16
CA PHE A 61 19.87 -11.21 2.36
C PHE A 61 20.72 -10.05 2.89
N ASN A 62 21.87 -10.34 3.51
CA ASN A 62 22.80 -9.32 3.99
C ASN A 62 23.50 -8.58 2.84
N ASP A 63 23.79 -9.30 1.75
CA ASP A 63 24.51 -8.79 0.57
C ASP A 63 23.66 -7.88 -0.33
N VAL A 64 22.35 -7.78 -0.04
CA VAL A 64 21.44 -6.89 -0.78
C VAL A 64 21.57 -5.48 -0.20
N PRO A 65 22.03 -4.49 -0.99
CA PRO A 65 22.05 -3.09 -0.57
C PRO A 65 20.63 -2.53 -0.53
N ASN A 66 20.41 -1.50 0.27
CA ASN A 66 19.10 -0.88 0.39
C ASN A 66 18.78 0.05 -0.80
N GLY A 67 17.50 0.35 -0.97
CA GLY A 67 17.00 1.25 -2.00
C GLY A 67 17.09 0.69 -3.43
N LEU A 68 17.28 1.58 -4.41
CA LEU A 68 17.24 1.23 -5.84
C LEU A 68 18.33 0.24 -6.27
N ALA A 69 19.43 0.17 -5.54
CA ALA A 69 20.50 -0.79 -5.81
C ALA A 69 20.05 -2.25 -5.60
N ALA A 70 19.07 -2.49 -4.72
CA ALA A 70 18.47 -3.80 -4.49
C ALA A 70 17.84 -4.38 -5.78
N LEU A 71 17.27 -3.52 -6.63
CA LEU A 71 16.60 -3.93 -7.87
C LEU A 71 17.53 -4.75 -8.78
N SER A 72 18.82 -4.40 -8.80
CA SER A 72 19.84 -5.05 -9.63
C SER A 72 20.38 -6.37 -9.06
N LYS A 73 20.19 -6.60 -7.75
CA LYS A 73 20.71 -7.77 -7.04
C LYS A 73 19.69 -8.89 -6.90
N VAL A 74 18.40 -8.56 -6.93
CA VAL A 74 17.34 -9.56 -6.88
C VAL A 74 17.24 -10.28 -8.24
N PRO A 75 17.29 -11.61 -8.28
CA PRO A 75 17.15 -12.37 -9.53
C PRO A 75 15.79 -12.15 -10.21
N ALA A 76 15.76 -12.21 -11.55
CA ALA A 76 14.54 -12.01 -12.34
C ALA A 76 13.41 -12.99 -11.97
N ALA A 77 13.76 -14.23 -11.58
CA ALA A 77 12.79 -15.22 -11.10
C ALA A 77 12.10 -14.78 -9.79
N GLY A 78 12.81 -14.10 -8.89
CA GLY A 78 12.24 -13.55 -7.66
C GLY A 78 11.28 -12.40 -7.95
N TRP A 79 11.65 -11.51 -8.90
CA TRP A 79 10.76 -10.46 -9.37
C TRP A 79 9.47 -11.00 -9.97
N LEU A 80 9.56 -12.04 -10.79
CA LEU A 80 8.38 -12.68 -11.39
C LEU A 80 7.44 -13.25 -10.31
N GLN A 81 7.99 -13.88 -9.27
CA GLN A 81 7.18 -14.36 -8.13
C GLN A 81 6.49 -13.21 -7.39
N ILE A 82 7.19 -12.11 -7.12
CA ILE A 82 6.63 -10.93 -6.45
C ILE A 82 5.50 -10.32 -7.28
N ILE A 83 5.73 -10.09 -8.58
CA ILE A 83 4.72 -9.51 -9.48
C ILE A 83 3.49 -10.43 -9.57
N LEU A 84 3.71 -11.74 -9.71
CA LEU A 84 2.62 -12.71 -9.79
C LEU A 84 1.83 -12.76 -8.48
N PHE A 85 2.50 -12.72 -7.33
CA PHE A 85 1.86 -12.65 -6.02
C PHE A 85 1.05 -11.37 -5.82
N CYS A 86 1.61 -10.20 -6.16
CA CYS A 86 0.87 -8.94 -6.12
C CYS A 86 -0.34 -8.97 -7.06
N GLY A 87 -0.19 -9.54 -8.26
CA GLY A 87 -1.25 -9.69 -9.24
C GLY A 87 -2.38 -10.62 -8.78
N THR A 88 -2.06 -11.76 -8.14
CA THR A 88 -3.08 -12.68 -7.61
C THR A 88 -3.84 -12.05 -6.45
N ILE A 89 -3.17 -11.32 -5.55
CA ILE A 89 -3.83 -10.59 -4.47
C ILE A 89 -4.79 -9.53 -5.03
N GLU A 90 -4.34 -8.74 -6.01
CA GLU A 90 -5.19 -7.71 -6.62
C GLU A 90 -6.42 -8.30 -7.30
N LYS A 91 -6.28 -9.47 -7.96
CA LYS A 91 -7.39 -10.13 -8.65
C LYS A 91 -8.30 -10.96 -7.74
N ALA A 92 -7.80 -11.52 -6.65
CA ALA A 92 -8.57 -12.45 -5.80
C ALA A 92 -9.14 -11.78 -4.55
N ILE A 93 -8.39 -10.88 -3.91
CA ILE A 93 -8.73 -10.33 -2.58
C ILE A 93 -9.21 -8.88 -2.70
N PHE A 94 -8.52 -8.05 -3.50
CA PHE A 94 -8.83 -6.62 -3.64
C PHE A 94 -9.69 -6.32 -4.87
N VAL A 95 -10.77 -7.08 -5.05
CA VAL A 95 -11.72 -6.86 -6.16
C VAL A 95 -12.57 -5.62 -5.87
N HIS A 96 -12.50 -4.62 -6.75
CA HIS A 96 -13.32 -3.42 -6.65
C HIS A 96 -14.80 -3.75 -6.83
N ASP A 97 -15.62 -3.31 -5.87
CA ASP A 97 -17.07 -3.41 -5.89
C ASP A 97 -17.67 -1.98 -5.86
N PRO A 98 -18.34 -1.52 -6.94
CA PRO A 98 -18.87 -0.16 -7.04
C PRO A 98 -20.01 0.13 -6.04
N THR A 99 -20.57 -0.90 -5.39
CA THR A 99 -21.63 -0.73 -4.40
C THR A 99 -21.11 -0.36 -3.00
N ARG A 100 -19.81 -0.55 -2.74
CA ARG A 100 -19.19 -0.33 -1.43
C ARG A 100 -18.51 1.05 -1.34
N SER A 101 -18.21 1.47 -0.12
CA SER A 101 -17.40 2.67 0.10
C SER A 101 -15.97 2.44 -0.44
N PRO A 102 -15.34 3.46 -1.05
CA PRO A 102 -14.00 3.32 -1.60
C PRO A 102 -13.00 2.78 -0.57
N GLY A 103 -12.33 1.67 -0.90
CA GLY A 103 -11.32 1.02 -0.04
C GLY A 103 -11.85 -0.02 0.95
N ASP A 104 -13.16 -0.33 0.94
CA ASP A 104 -13.80 -1.42 1.70
C ASP A 104 -14.03 -2.63 0.78
N TYR A 105 -13.12 -3.62 0.85
CA TYR A 105 -13.16 -4.82 0.02
C TYR A 105 -13.94 -5.94 0.69
N ALA A 106 -14.78 -6.64 -0.06
CA ALA A 106 -15.62 -7.73 0.46
C ALA A 106 -14.83 -8.89 1.08
N ASN A 107 -13.67 -9.18 0.48
CA ASN A 107 -12.82 -10.29 0.88
C ASN A 107 -11.66 -9.85 1.75
N ALA A 108 -11.61 -8.57 2.18
CA ALA A 108 -10.53 -8.03 3.00
C ALA A 108 -11.12 -7.35 4.24
N GLY A 109 -11.03 -8.03 5.39
CA GLY A 109 -11.46 -7.52 6.68
C GLY A 109 -10.56 -6.44 7.26
N VAL A 110 -10.68 -6.18 8.58
CA VAL A 110 -9.77 -5.27 9.30
C VAL A 110 -8.30 -5.60 8.96
N LEU A 111 -7.56 -4.60 8.48
CA LEU A 111 -6.15 -4.68 8.03
C LEU A 111 -5.90 -5.47 6.73
N GLY A 112 -6.93 -5.83 5.97
CA GLY A 112 -6.77 -6.60 4.73
C GLY A 112 -6.68 -8.11 4.95
N ALA A 113 -7.01 -8.60 6.16
CA ALA A 113 -7.07 -10.02 6.45
C ALA A 113 -8.25 -10.69 5.70
N PRO A 114 -8.03 -11.79 4.97
CA PRO A 114 -9.13 -12.50 4.32
C PRO A 114 -10.19 -12.91 5.36
N ASN A 115 -11.45 -12.56 5.11
CA ASN A 115 -12.61 -12.83 5.98
C ASN A 115 -12.60 -12.16 7.38
N GLY A 116 -11.81 -11.11 7.61
CA GLY A 116 -11.85 -10.38 8.88
C GLY A 116 -13.16 -9.57 9.08
N SER A 117 -13.59 -9.41 10.32
CA SER A 117 -14.78 -8.64 10.68
C SER A 117 -14.64 -7.15 10.30
N ARG A 118 -15.76 -6.50 9.98
CA ARG A 118 -15.82 -5.04 9.85
C ARG A 118 -15.86 -4.40 11.25
N MET A 119 -15.14 -3.30 11.43
CA MET A 119 -15.29 -2.48 12.64
C MET A 119 -16.71 -1.88 12.66
N PRO A 120 -17.41 -1.89 13.81
CA PRO A 120 -18.75 -1.31 13.92
C PRO A 120 -18.80 0.14 13.43
N ASP A 121 -19.92 0.52 12.82
CA ASP A 121 -20.12 1.91 12.39
C ASP A 121 -20.26 2.82 13.61
N GLY A 122 -19.34 3.79 13.72
CA GLY A 122 -19.27 4.75 14.81
C GLY A 122 -18.14 5.76 14.60
N GLU A 123 -18.06 6.77 15.47
CA GLU A 123 -17.06 7.85 15.39
C GLU A 123 -15.61 7.32 15.39
N ALA A 124 -15.38 6.19 16.08
CA ALA A 124 -14.08 5.52 16.10
C ALA A 124 -13.64 5.06 14.69
N ARG A 125 -14.56 4.56 13.86
CA ARG A 125 -14.28 4.13 12.48
C ARG A 125 -13.88 5.33 11.62
N VAL A 126 -14.62 6.43 11.70
CA VAL A 126 -14.32 7.67 10.97
C VAL A 126 -12.95 8.20 11.36
N LYS A 127 -12.63 8.23 12.66
CA LYS A 127 -11.31 8.65 13.16
C LYS A 127 -10.18 7.77 12.61
N LYS A 128 -10.37 6.44 12.59
CA LYS A 128 -9.37 5.49 12.08
C LYS A 128 -9.18 5.62 10.56
N LEU A 129 -10.25 5.76 9.79
CA LEU A 129 -10.17 5.97 8.33
C LEU A 129 -9.47 7.30 8.00
N ASN A 130 -9.77 8.36 8.76
CA ASN A 130 -9.07 9.64 8.58
C ASN A 130 -7.59 9.54 8.95
N SER A 131 -7.24 8.75 9.98
CA SER A 131 -5.83 8.51 10.33
C SER A 131 -5.10 7.68 9.26
N GLU A 132 -5.76 6.69 8.66
CA GLU A 132 -5.21 5.91 7.54
C GLU A 132 -4.94 6.81 6.33
N LEU A 133 -5.89 7.67 5.96
CA LEU A 133 -5.74 8.59 4.85
C LEU A 133 -4.59 9.60 5.10
N ALA A 134 -4.51 10.16 6.31
CA ALA A 134 -3.46 11.09 6.68
C ALA A 134 -2.06 10.44 6.65
N ASN A 135 -1.94 9.22 7.21
CA ASN A 135 -0.69 8.47 7.19
C ASN A 135 -0.31 8.05 5.77
N GLY A 136 -1.28 7.67 4.93
CA GLY A 136 -1.05 7.36 3.52
C GLY A 136 -0.51 8.57 2.73
N ARG A 137 -1.10 9.76 2.94
CA ARG A 137 -0.61 11.00 2.34
C ARG A 137 0.80 11.36 2.78
N LEU A 138 1.08 11.24 4.08
CA LEU A 138 2.42 11.47 4.62
C LEU A 138 3.43 10.49 4.04
N ALA A 139 3.08 9.20 3.98
CA ALA A 139 3.95 8.16 3.45
C ALA A 139 4.25 8.34 1.96
N MET A 140 3.28 8.82 1.17
CA MET A 140 3.52 9.18 -0.24
C MET A 140 4.58 10.28 -0.39
N MET A 141 4.57 11.29 0.48
CA MET A 141 5.63 12.32 0.47
C MET A 141 6.97 11.77 0.98
N ALA A 142 6.94 10.88 1.98
CA ALA A 142 8.15 10.30 2.54
C ALA A 142 8.90 9.42 1.53
N ILE A 143 8.20 8.54 0.81
CA ILE A 143 8.85 7.65 -0.17
C ILE A 143 9.37 8.38 -1.41
N ILE A 144 8.79 9.53 -1.77
CA ILE A 144 9.31 10.38 -2.85
C ILE A 144 10.65 11.03 -2.44
N GLY A 145 10.85 11.29 -1.14
CA GLY A 145 12.06 11.92 -0.63
C GLY A 145 13.21 10.95 -0.30
N MET A 146 12.96 9.64 -0.29
CA MET A 146 13.95 8.59 0.04
C MET A 146 14.56 7.96 -1.21
#